data_AF-A0A8B7Y7U2-F1
#
_entry.id   AF-A0A8B7Y7U2-F1
#
_cell.length_a   1.000
_cell.length_b   1.000
_cell.length_c   1.000
_cell.angle_alpha   90.00
_cell.angle_beta   90.00
_cell.angle_gamma   90.00
#
_symmetry.space_group_name_H-M   'P 1'
#
loop_
_entity.id
_entity.type
_entity.pdbx_description
1 polymer ?
#
loop_
_entity_poly.entity_id
_entity_poly.type
_entity_poly.pdbx_seq_one_letter_code
_entity_poly.pdbx_strand_id
1 'polypeptide(L)'
;MGGFFAFPDSPLLGALQSVAQTAVDHVNSLDGILDDYHLEMRWNWTGAADPEEALRVLYTFVYEGSPIVIASGPHHLTEAVIVNQVAARYNIVQVGLIAHESLTDRSVYPYTVQAFPTDDGKLLAGAAFFRQMGWRRVAFIFEESIVFQNARPCRSFFLCPYPTQTT
;
A
#
# COMPACT_ATOMS: atom_id res chain seq x y z
N MET A 1 12.53 -8.07 10.28
CA MET A 1 11.63 -7.45 9.30
C MET A 1 12.13 -6.06 8.92
N GLY A 2 11.77 -5.57 7.74
CA GLY A 2 12.06 -4.22 7.26
C GLY A 2 10.89 -3.27 7.50
N GLY A 3 11.17 -1.97 7.63
CA GLY A 3 10.16 -0.92 7.73
C GLY A 3 10.51 0.29 6.86
N PHE A 4 9.63 0.61 5.91
CA PHE A 4 9.67 1.84 5.11
C PHE A 4 8.69 2.84 5.72
N PHE A 5 9.19 3.80 6.51
CA PHE A 5 8.33 4.80 7.16
C PHE A 5 8.48 6.17 6.48
N ALA A 6 7.37 6.90 6.30
CA ALA A 6 7.39 8.23 5.71
C ALA A 6 7.95 9.29 6.67
N PHE A 7 8.24 10.50 6.20
CA PHE A 7 8.85 11.60 6.98
C PHE A 7 8.25 11.85 8.39
N PRO A 8 9.09 12.17 9.40
CA PRO A 8 8.70 12.25 10.81
C PRO A 8 7.78 13.43 11.16
N ASP A 9 7.78 14.48 10.35
CA ASP A 9 7.05 15.73 10.64
C ASP A 9 5.52 15.60 10.44
N SER A 10 5.05 14.46 9.91
CA SER A 10 3.62 14.16 9.80
C SER A 10 3.07 13.64 11.13
N PRO A 11 2.06 14.27 11.75
CA PRO A 11 1.48 13.80 13.01
C PRO A 11 0.94 12.37 12.95
N LEU A 12 0.43 11.95 11.78
CA LEU A 12 -0.09 10.61 11.59
C LEU A 12 1.00 9.64 11.14
N LEU A 13 1.76 9.99 10.10
CA LEU A 13 2.71 9.05 9.49
C LEU A 13 3.99 8.91 10.30
N GLY A 14 4.46 9.97 10.96
CA GLY A 14 5.65 9.94 11.81
C GLY A 14 5.48 9.05 13.04
N ALA A 15 4.25 8.88 13.53
CA ALA A 15 3.96 8.00 14.66
C ALA A 15 3.99 6.51 14.27
N LEU A 16 3.82 6.15 12.99
CA LEU A 16 3.65 4.75 12.57
C LEU A 16 4.85 3.88 12.87
N GLN A 17 6.06 4.45 12.84
CA GLN A 17 7.28 3.74 13.24
C GLN A 17 7.19 3.29 14.70
N SER A 18 6.82 4.20 15.61
CA SER A 18 6.72 3.89 17.04
C SER A 18 5.61 2.89 17.36
N VAL A 19 4.50 2.96 16.62
CA VAL A 19 3.39 2.01 16.71
C VAL A 19 3.84 0.62 16.25
N ALA A 20 4.56 0.54 15.13
CA ALA A 20 5.10 -0.72 14.63
C ALA A 20 6.12 -1.32 15.60
N GLN A 21 7.00 -0.50 16.20
CA GLN A 21 7.95 -0.97 17.21
C GLN A 21 7.23 -1.52 18.45
N THR A 22 6.21 -0.80 18.93
CA THR A 22 5.39 -1.26 20.07
C THR A 22 4.72 -2.61 19.77
N ALA A 23 4.25 -2.82 18.54
CA ALA A 23 3.68 -4.10 18.13
C ALA A 23 4.71 -5.22 18.08
N VAL A 24 5.93 -4.95 17.60
CA VAL A 24 7.05 -5.91 17.60
C VAL A 24 7.42 -6.30 19.02
N ASP A 25 7.58 -5.31 19.92
CA ASP A 25 7.92 -5.53 21.32
C ASP A 25 6.84 -6.37 22.01
N HIS A 26 5.57 -6.09 21.72
CA HIS A 26 4.46 -6.89 22.26
C HIS A 26 4.48 -8.33 21.74
N VAL A 27 4.69 -8.56 20.43
CA VAL A 27 4.77 -9.92 19.88
C VAL A 27 5.92 -10.72 20.52
N ASN A 28 7.07 -10.09 20.73
CA ASN A 28 8.22 -10.74 21.39
C ASN A 28 7.98 -11.03 22.88
N SER A 29 6.98 -10.39 23.51
CA SER A 29 6.62 -10.64 24.91
C SER A 29 5.61 -11.78 25.10
N LEU A 30 5.05 -12.32 24.01
CA LEU A 30 4.00 -13.33 24.05
C LEU A 30 4.59 -14.75 23.91
N ASP A 31 4.29 -15.59 24.88
CA ASP A 31 4.58 -17.03 24.80
C ASP A 31 3.70 -17.71 23.73
N GLY A 32 4.26 -18.68 23.03
CA GLY A 32 3.58 -19.53 22.04
C GLY A 32 3.52 -18.96 20.62
N ILE A 33 4.08 -17.78 20.35
CA ILE A 33 4.10 -17.18 19.00
C ILE A 33 5.46 -17.33 18.34
N LEU A 34 6.54 -16.90 19.02
CA LEU A 34 7.91 -16.91 18.52
C LEU A 34 8.88 -17.46 19.58
N ASP A 35 8.55 -18.57 20.23
CA ASP A 35 9.32 -19.07 21.41
C ASP A 35 10.83 -19.20 21.17
N ASP A 36 11.22 -19.63 19.97
CA ASP A 36 12.62 -19.82 19.57
C ASP A 36 13.17 -18.68 18.70
N TYR A 37 12.41 -17.58 18.53
CA TYR A 37 12.73 -16.50 17.62
C TYR A 37 12.50 -15.12 18.25
N HIS A 38 13.35 -14.16 17.88
CA HIS A 38 13.15 -12.76 18.26
C HIS A 38 12.91 -11.93 17.01
N LEU A 39 11.76 -11.25 16.93
CA LEU A 39 11.45 -10.37 15.83
C LEU A 39 12.19 -9.05 16.00
N GLU A 40 13.10 -8.74 15.08
CA GLU A 40 13.77 -7.45 15.02
C GLU A 40 13.26 -6.63 13.84
N MET A 41 12.96 -5.35 14.05
CA MET A 41 12.61 -4.42 12.98
C MET A 41 13.80 -3.52 12.66
N ARG A 42 14.28 -3.59 11.42
CA ARG A 42 15.18 -2.60 10.83
C ARG A 42 14.35 -1.67 9.98
N TRP A 43 14.53 -0.37 10.13
CA TRP A 43 13.70 0.59 9.44
C TRP A 43 14.45 1.88 9.15
N ASN A 44 13.94 2.66 8.21
CA ASN A 44 14.43 4.01 7.96
C ASN A 44 13.33 4.90 7.39
N TRP A 45 13.56 6.22 7.43
CA TRP A 45 12.69 7.20 6.81
C TRP A 45 12.89 7.23 5.30
N THR A 46 11.80 7.16 4.54
CA THR A 46 11.80 7.20 3.07
C THR A 46 11.42 8.55 2.50
N GLY A 47 11.09 9.54 3.34
CA GLY A 47 10.67 10.86 2.88
C GLY A 47 9.20 10.92 2.44
N ALA A 48 8.87 11.96 1.67
CA ALA A 48 7.52 12.26 1.20
C ALA A 48 7.39 11.93 -0.29
N ALA A 49 6.95 10.71 -0.60
CA ALA A 49 6.80 10.23 -1.98
C ALA A 49 8.14 10.25 -2.75
N ASP A 50 9.21 9.77 -2.12
CA ASP A 50 10.58 9.76 -2.66
C ASP A 50 11.04 8.33 -2.98
N PRO A 51 10.90 7.88 -4.24
CA PRO A 51 11.26 6.51 -4.62
C PRO A 51 12.76 6.24 -4.58
N GLU A 52 13.60 7.27 -4.71
CA GLU A 52 15.05 7.12 -4.70
C GLU A 52 15.53 6.78 -3.28
N GLU A 53 15.05 7.54 -2.29
CA GLU A 53 15.31 7.24 -0.89
C GLU A 53 14.69 5.90 -0.47
N ALA A 54 13.48 5.57 -0.92
CA ALA A 54 12.88 4.27 -0.66
C ALA A 54 13.71 3.10 -1.23
N LEU A 55 14.27 3.24 -2.44
CA LEU A 55 15.18 2.25 -3.00
C LEU A 55 16.50 2.17 -2.23
N ARG A 56 17.05 3.30 -1.81
CA ARG A 56 18.26 3.33 -0.97
C ARG A 56 18.02 2.53 0.32
N VAL A 57 16.88 2.73 0.98
CA VAL A 57 16.49 1.96 2.18
C VAL A 57 16.36 0.47 1.86
N LEU A 58 15.72 0.08 0.75
CA LEU A 58 15.66 -1.32 0.32
C LEU A 58 17.06 -1.92 0.16
N TYR A 59 18.01 -1.19 -0.42
CA TYR A 59 19.39 -1.67 -0.56
C TYR A 59 20.09 -1.86 0.78
N THR A 60 19.85 -1.00 1.77
CA THR A 60 20.38 -1.23 3.13
C THR A 60 19.83 -2.52 3.74
N PHE A 61 18.57 -2.89 3.44
CA PHE A 61 17.99 -4.15 3.91
C PHE A 61 18.60 -5.38 3.25
N VAL A 62 19.02 -5.25 1.99
CA VAL A 62 19.61 -6.34 1.20
C VAL A 62 21.09 -6.54 1.53
N TYR A 63 21.86 -5.45 1.63
CA TYR A 63 23.32 -5.51 1.68
C TYR A 63 23.93 -5.28 3.06
N GLU A 64 23.18 -4.73 4.01
CA GLU A 64 23.67 -4.45 5.35
C GLU A 64 22.93 -5.31 6.37
N GLY A 65 23.63 -5.75 7.42
CA GLY A 65 23.03 -6.45 8.56
C GLY A 65 22.40 -7.82 8.25
N SER A 66 21.50 -8.25 9.12
CA SER A 66 20.78 -9.52 8.97
C SER A 66 19.76 -9.46 7.81
N PRO A 67 19.62 -10.55 7.02
CA PRO A 67 18.67 -10.59 5.91
C PRO A 67 17.24 -10.30 6.34
N ILE A 68 16.55 -9.45 5.58
CA ILE A 68 15.13 -9.17 5.76
C ILE A 68 14.31 -10.08 4.85
N VAL A 69 13.38 -10.84 5.43
CA VAL A 69 12.46 -11.72 4.70
C VAL A 69 11.11 -11.07 4.40
N ILE A 70 10.69 -10.13 5.25
CA ILE A 70 9.42 -9.41 5.17
C ILE A 70 9.70 -7.94 5.48
N ALA A 71 9.15 -7.03 4.70
CA ALA A 71 9.18 -5.60 4.96
C ALA A 71 7.79 -4.99 4.90
N SER A 72 7.55 -3.96 5.71
CA SER A 72 6.30 -3.22 5.79
C SER A 72 6.44 -1.85 5.12
N GLY A 73 5.43 -1.45 4.34
CA GLY A 73 5.42 -0.23 3.52
C GLY A 73 5.62 -0.56 2.02
N PRO A 74 5.95 0.43 1.18
CA PRO A 74 6.03 1.87 1.46
C PRO A 74 4.68 2.55 1.76
N HIS A 75 4.70 3.85 2.10
CA HIS A 75 3.52 4.65 2.45
C HIS A 75 2.96 5.48 1.30
N HIS A 76 3.72 5.68 0.21
CA HIS A 76 3.24 6.37 -0.99
C HIS A 76 3.20 5.44 -2.18
N LEU A 77 2.21 5.61 -3.06
CA LEU A 77 2.05 4.77 -4.25
C LEU A 77 3.26 4.88 -5.18
N THR A 78 3.83 6.07 -5.32
CA THR A 78 5.02 6.34 -6.13
C THR A 78 6.24 5.51 -5.70
N GLU A 79 6.42 5.32 -4.39
CA GLU A 79 7.47 4.49 -3.82
C GLU A 79 7.13 3.00 -4.02
N ALA A 80 5.89 2.61 -3.69
CA ALA A 80 5.46 1.22 -3.70
C ALA A 80 5.53 0.57 -5.09
N VAL A 81 5.16 1.29 -6.15
CA VAL A 81 5.20 0.74 -7.52
C VAL A 81 6.61 0.33 -7.94
N ILE A 82 7.65 1.01 -7.42
CA ILE A 82 9.05 0.73 -7.72
C ILE A 82 9.63 -0.28 -6.72
N VAL A 83 9.53 0.01 -5.42
CA VAL A 83 10.12 -0.80 -4.35
C VAL A 83 9.58 -2.23 -4.40
N ASN A 84 8.28 -2.41 -4.63
CA ASN A 84 7.68 -3.75 -4.60
C ASN A 84 8.10 -4.61 -5.79
N GLN A 85 8.41 -4.00 -6.95
CA GLN A 85 8.98 -4.73 -8.09
C GLN A 85 10.41 -5.17 -7.81
N VAL A 86 11.22 -4.29 -7.20
CA VAL A 86 12.64 -4.58 -6.92
C VAL A 86 12.78 -5.55 -5.76
N ALA A 87 12.02 -5.39 -4.69
CA ALA A 87 12.01 -6.29 -3.53
C ALA A 87 11.72 -7.74 -3.92
N ALA A 88 10.89 -7.96 -4.95
CA ALA A 88 10.60 -9.29 -5.46
C ALA A 88 11.84 -10.03 -5.99
N ARG A 89 12.82 -9.30 -6.54
CA ARG A 89 14.09 -9.86 -7.04
C ARG A 89 14.98 -10.42 -5.92
N TYR A 90 14.73 -9.99 -4.69
CA TYR A 90 15.45 -10.42 -3.50
C TYR A 90 14.62 -11.36 -2.61
N ASN A 91 13.46 -11.83 -3.09
CA ASN A 91 12.52 -12.67 -2.33
C ASN A 91 12.05 -12.03 -1.01
N ILE A 92 11.94 -10.70 -0.99
CA ILE A 92 11.41 -9.96 0.16
C ILE A 92 9.90 -9.77 -0.05
N VAL A 93 9.12 -10.25 0.91
CA VAL A 93 7.68 -10.02 0.93
C VAL A 93 7.40 -8.59 1.40
N GLN A 94 6.66 -7.83 0.61
CA GLN A 94 6.25 -6.46 0.93
C GLN A 94 4.82 -6.46 1.45
N VAL A 95 4.64 -6.09 2.71
CA VAL A 95 3.34 -5.83 3.32
C VAL A 95 3.01 -4.35 3.10
N GLY A 96 2.24 -4.09 2.05
CA GLY A 96 1.82 -2.76 1.63
C GLY A 96 0.90 -2.11 2.66
N LEU A 97 1.33 -0.95 3.16
CA LEU A 97 0.55 -0.06 4.03
C LEU A 97 -0.34 0.90 3.25
N ILE A 98 -0.31 0.78 1.93
CA ILE A 98 -1.27 1.38 1.02
C ILE A 98 -2.00 0.28 0.28
N ALA A 99 -3.26 0.55 -0.08
CA ALA A 99 -4.01 -0.33 -0.94
C ALA A 99 -4.38 0.38 -2.23
N HIS A 100 -4.04 -0.23 -3.36
CA HIS A 100 -4.30 0.32 -4.68
C HIS A 100 -4.42 -0.79 -5.72
N GLU A 101 -5.32 -0.61 -6.68
CA GLU A 101 -5.58 -1.58 -7.75
C GLU A 101 -4.34 -1.90 -8.58
N SER A 102 -3.45 -0.92 -8.78
CA SER A 102 -2.20 -1.13 -9.54
C SER A 102 -1.23 -2.10 -8.88
N LEU A 103 -1.35 -2.33 -7.57
CA LEU A 103 -0.49 -3.24 -6.82
C LEU A 103 -1.10 -4.65 -6.69
N THR A 104 -2.22 -4.94 -7.36
CA THR A 104 -2.90 -6.24 -7.30
C THR A 104 -2.41 -7.24 -8.35
N ASP A 105 -1.76 -6.76 -9.42
CA ASP A 105 -1.24 -7.61 -10.48
C ASP A 105 -0.08 -8.49 -9.98
N ARG A 106 -0.38 -9.77 -9.76
CA ARG A 106 0.57 -10.77 -9.26
C ARG A 106 1.69 -11.12 -10.24
N SER A 107 1.53 -10.81 -11.53
CA SER A 107 2.58 -11.01 -12.53
C SER A 107 3.69 -9.96 -12.38
N VAL A 108 3.33 -8.75 -11.92
CA VAL A 108 4.27 -7.64 -11.68
C VAL A 108 4.72 -7.59 -10.22
N TYR A 109 3.82 -7.88 -9.28
CA TYR A 109 4.00 -7.75 -7.84
C TYR A 109 3.75 -9.08 -7.10
N PRO A 110 4.55 -10.14 -7.37
CA PRO A 110 4.27 -11.49 -6.86
C PRO A 110 4.34 -11.57 -5.33
N TYR A 111 5.22 -10.79 -4.69
CA TYR A 111 5.43 -10.80 -3.24
C TYR A 111 4.83 -9.60 -2.51
N THR A 112 3.89 -8.89 -3.13
CA THR A 112 3.17 -7.78 -2.49
C THR A 112 1.89 -8.29 -1.83
N VAL A 113 1.68 -7.97 -0.57
CA VAL A 113 0.43 -8.22 0.16
C VAL A 113 -0.09 -6.90 0.67
N GLN A 114 -1.33 -6.52 0.34
CA GLN A 114 -1.91 -5.26 0.78
C GLN A 114 -2.65 -5.49 2.12
N ALA A 115 -2.32 -4.72 3.15
CA ALA A 115 -2.95 -4.84 4.48
C ALA A 115 -4.35 -4.21 4.53
N PHE A 116 -4.64 -3.28 3.61
CA PHE A 116 -5.91 -2.58 3.51
C PHE A 116 -6.68 -3.03 2.25
N PRO A 117 -8.03 -2.91 2.25
CA PRO A 117 -8.82 -3.13 1.04
C PRO A 117 -8.56 -2.03 0.00
N THR A 118 -8.65 -2.37 -1.28
CA THR A 118 -8.54 -1.41 -2.39
C THR A 118 -9.71 -0.41 -2.37
N ASP A 119 -9.52 0.71 -3.07
CA ASP A 119 -10.52 1.79 -3.14
C ASP A 119 -11.83 1.40 -3.86
N ASP A 120 -11.89 0.24 -4.53
CA ASP A 120 -13.11 -0.29 -5.15
C ASP A 120 -14.29 -0.36 -4.18
N GLY A 121 -14.01 -0.72 -2.92
CA GLY A 121 -15.02 -0.75 -1.87
C GLY A 121 -15.65 0.61 -1.61
N LYS A 122 -14.85 1.69 -1.70
CA LYS A 122 -15.34 3.08 -1.54
C LYS A 122 -16.23 3.48 -2.71
N LEU A 123 -15.87 3.07 -3.94
CA LEU A 123 -16.69 3.33 -5.13
C LEU A 123 -18.05 2.64 -5.06
N LEU A 124 -18.09 1.38 -4.62
CA LEU A 124 -19.34 0.64 -4.42
C LEU A 124 -20.23 1.30 -3.36
N ALA A 125 -19.65 1.73 -2.24
CA ALA A 125 -20.37 2.46 -1.20
C ALA A 125 -20.94 3.79 -1.73
N GLY A 126 -20.14 4.55 -2.50
CA GLY A 126 -20.58 5.79 -3.14
C GLY A 126 -21.73 5.56 -4.12
N ALA A 127 -21.64 4.53 -4.97
CA ALA A 127 -22.70 4.17 -5.90
C ALA A 127 -24.01 3.78 -5.18
N ALA A 128 -23.92 3.02 -4.08
CA ALA A 128 -25.07 2.69 -3.26
C ALA A 128 -25.72 3.94 -2.63
N PHE A 129 -24.89 4.86 -2.13
CA PHE A 129 -25.35 6.14 -1.59
C PHE A 129 -26.07 6.99 -2.64
N PHE A 130 -25.51 7.15 -3.84
CA PHE A 130 -26.17 7.92 -4.92
C PHE A 130 -27.51 7.31 -5.32
N ARG A 131 -27.61 5.98 -5.36
CA ARG A 131 -28.88 5.28 -5.61
C ARG A 131 -29.91 5.57 -4.53
N GLN A 132 -29.52 5.54 -3.25
CA GLN A 132 -30.40 5.84 -2.12
C GLN A 132 -30.92 7.29 -2.16
N MET A 133 -30.09 8.24 -2.58
CA MET A 133 -30.46 9.66 -2.71
C MET A 133 -31.26 9.98 -3.98
N GLY A 134 -31.48 9.00 -4.86
CA GLY A 134 -32.17 9.20 -6.14
C GLY A 134 -31.37 10.00 -7.17
N TRP A 135 -30.06 10.18 -6.96
CA TRP A 135 -29.20 10.93 -7.87
C TRP A 135 -28.87 10.09 -9.11
N ARG A 136 -29.21 10.63 -10.29
CA ARG A 136 -29.01 9.94 -11.59
C ARG A 136 -27.86 10.50 -12.42
N ARG A 137 -27.27 11.63 -12.01
CA ARG A 137 -26.16 12.26 -12.72
C ARG A 137 -25.17 12.77 -11.70
N VAL A 138 -23.93 12.32 -11.82
CA VAL A 138 -22.81 12.74 -10.98
C VAL A 138 -21.65 13.11 -11.90
N ALA A 139 -20.87 14.09 -11.48
CA ALA A 139 -19.63 14.47 -12.14
C ALA A 139 -18.49 14.29 -11.13
N PHE A 140 -17.38 13.72 -11.58
CA PHE A 140 -16.19 13.56 -10.77
C PHE A 140 -15.12 14.54 -11.26
N ILE A 141 -14.43 15.17 -10.32
CA ILE A 141 -13.26 15.99 -10.57
C ILE A 141 -12.11 15.24 -9.90
N PHE A 142 -11.07 14.95 -10.67
CA PHE A 142 -9.90 14.23 -10.18
C PHE A 142 -8.69 15.15 -10.25
N GLU A 143 -7.80 14.99 -9.28
CA GLU A 143 -6.45 15.54 -9.36
C GLU A 143 -5.63 14.76 -10.40
N GLU A 144 -4.73 15.45 -11.10
CA GLU A 144 -3.76 14.79 -11.98
C GLU A 144 -2.62 14.17 -11.15
N SER A 145 -2.90 13.01 -10.56
CA SER A 145 -1.94 12.24 -9.75
C SER A 145 -1.94 10.78 -10.18
N ILE A 146 -0.80 10.09 -10.03
CA ILE A 146 -0.64 8.65 -10.36
C ILE A 146 -1.72 7.77 -9.70
N VAL A 147 -2.19 8.18 -8.51
CA VAL A 147 -3.28 7.54 -7.78
C VAL A 147 -4.59 7.52 -8.59
N PHE A 148 -4.84 8.54 -9.40
CA PHE A 148 -6.06 8.65 -10.21
C PHE A 148 -5.82 8.34 -11.70
N GLN A 149 -4.60 7.96 -12.09
CA GLN A 149 -4.28 7.67 -13.50
C GLN A 149 -4.92 6.38 -14.01
N ASN A 150 -5.25 5.43 -13.13
CA ASN A 150 -5.96 4.20 -13.54
C ASN A 150 -7.49 4.33 -13.52
N ALA A 151 -8.04 5.39 -12.90
CA ALA A 151 -9.45 5.79 -13.04
C ALA A 151 -9.80 6.32 -14.46
N ARG A 152 -8.85 6.25 -15.40
CA ARG A 152 -8.93 6.80 -16.76
C ARG A 152 -9.94 6.16 -17.73
N PRO A 153 -10.58 4.98 -17.54
CA PRO A 153 -11.66 4.64 -18.45
C PRO A 153 -12.85 5.60 -18.30
N CYS A 154 -12.94 6.36 -17.20
CA CYS A 154 -14.08 7.24 -16.91
C CYS A 154 -13.76 8.74 -17.07
N ARG A 155 -13.14 9.17 -18.18
CA ARG A 155 -12.98 10.61 -18.48
C ARG A 155 -14.27 11.31 -18.91
N SER A 156 -15.38 10.59 -19.09
CA SER A 156 -16.73 11.16 -19.26
C SER A 156 -17.75 10.02 -19.32
N PHE A 157 -18.40 9.70 -18.21
CA PHE A 157 -19.60 8.84 -18.24
C PHE A 157 -20.81 9.63 -17.74
N PHE A 158 -21.66 10.02 -18.70
CA PHE A 158 -23.07 9.71 -18.54
C PHE A 158 -23.15 8.20 -18.31
N LEU A 159 -23.63 7.77 -17.13
CA LEU A 159 -24.00 6.40 -16.76
C LEU A 159 -23.87 5.40 -17.92
N CYS A 160 -22.81 4.57 -17.92
CA CYS A 160 -22.73 3.44 -18.83
C CYS A 160 -23.95 2.53 -18.54
N PRO A 161 -24.92 2.41 -19.44
CA PRO A 161 -26.04 1.51 -19.20
C PRO A 161 -25.54 0.08 -19.36
N TYR A 162 -25.86 -0.75 -18.39
CA TYR A 162 -25.79 -2.20 -18.50
C TYR A 162 -26.37 -2.64 -19.86
N PRO A 163 -25.69 -3.48 -20.67
CA PRO A 163 -26.32 -4.04 -21.85
C PRO A 163 -27.43 -4.97 -21.38
N THR A 164 -28.68 -4.53 -21.53
CA THR A 164 -29.83 -5.42 -21.48
C THR A 164 -29.70 -6.40 -22.63
N GLN A 165 -29.34 -7.65 -22.32
CA GLN A 165 -29.55 -8.76 -23.23
C GLN A 165 -31.06 -8.82 -23.53
N THR A 166 -31.42 -8.53 -24.77
CA THR A 166 -32.75 -8.77 -25.32
C THR A 166 -32.69 -10.06 -26.11
N THR A 167 -33.56 -10.99 -25.73
CA THR A 167 -33.93 -12.19 -26.50
C THR A 167 -34.99 -11.81 -27.53
#